data_AF-A0A2I0N905-F1
#
_entry.id   AF-A0A2I0N905-F1
#
_cell.length_a   1.000
_cell.length_b   1.000
_cell.length_c   1.000
_cell.angle_alpha   90.00
_cell.angle_beta   90.00
_cell.angle_gamma   90.00
#
_symmetry.space_group_name_H-M   'P 1'
#
loop_
_entity.id
_entity.type
_entity.pdbx_description
1 polymer ?
#
loop_
_entity_poly.entity_id
_entity_poly.type
_entity_poly.pdbx_seq_one_letter_code
_entity_poly.pdbx_strand_id
1 'polypeptide(L)'
;MGIFSEALAQSAGQDHCGENPQSRKPMKALRRFFSMAEGQVFLFGIMLLLVTLLVVLLQWFADRSTLPRVFLQVTTELFLGREPGIAQGITSGLSPLFVFFLSSMQDIITVCLMFSLIWSLLLHWRGSDNWFGRIIDRLESAAEKGRGLVKKYKMAGLYLFMLIPFIVNGPMIGALLGKAMRIKTWPIIVTVICAQITAAAAWTLAWNSLHGVLALLHPAVPYVFTGCFILIIAVILGWGKIREVVKEVRHHRSRKRGLQ
;
A
#
# COMPACT_ATOMS: atom_id res chain seq x y z
N MET A 1 -12.78 19.82 48.91
CA MET A 1 -12.18 20.97 49.59
C MET A 1 -10.78 20.57 50.06
N GLY A 2 -9.73 21.20 49.51
CA GLY A 2 -8.59 21.63 50.31
C GLY A 2 -7.43 20.68 50.66
N ILE A 3 -6.92 19.81 49.77
CA ILE A 3 -5.63 19.11 50.04
C ILE A 3 -4.70 19.02 48.81
N PHE A 4 -4.82 19.94 47.86
CA PHE A 4 -3.88 20.04 46.72
C PHE A 4 -3.38 21.48 46.50
N SER A 5 -3.33 22.27 47.58
CA SER A 5 -2.89 23.67 47.58
C SER A 5 -1.52 23.89 48.24
N GLU A 6 -0.94 22.88 48.91
CA GLU A 6 0.32 23.02 49.66
C GLU A 6 1.57 22.52 48.93
N ALA A 7 1.42 21.86 47.78
CA ALA A 7 2.57 21.39 46.99
C ALA A 7 3.19 22.47 46.08
N LEU A 8 2.69 23.72 46.12
CA LEU A 8 3.12 24.81 45.24
C LEU A 8 3.99 25.88 45.91
N ALA A 9 4.38 25.71 47.19
CA ALA A 9 4.98 26.80 47.96
C ALA A 9 6.42 26.55 48.44
N GLN A 10 7.12 25.53 47.98
CA GLN A 10 8.53 25.33 48.34
C GLN A 10 9.42 25.01 47.14
N SER A 11 10.19 26.03 46.77
CA SER A 11 11.46 26.01 46.04
C SER A 11 11.43 26.80 44.74
N ALA A 12 11.20 28.11 44.90
CA ALA A 12 11.72 29.13 44.00
C ALA A 12 13.07 29.61 44.56
N GLY A 13 14.11 29.59 43.72
CA GLY A 13 15.49 30.01 43.98
C GLY A 13 16.44 29.24 43.06
N GLN A 14 16.45 29.54 41.76
CA GLN A 14 17.56 30.24 41.05
C GLN A 14 18.89 29.46 41.14
N ASP A 15 19.40 28.86 40.06
CA ASP A 15 20.19 29.59 39.06
C ASP A 15 20.07 29.09 37.60
N HIS A 16 20.24 30.06 36.70
CA HIS A 16 20.21 29.96 35.24
C HIS A 16 21.47 29.33 34.64
N CYS A 17 21.33 28.25 33.87
CA CYS A 17 21.98 28.08 32.56
C CYS A 17 21.26 26.98 31.77
N GLY A 18 20.86 27.32 30.55
CA GLY A 18 19.85 26.58 29.80
C GLY A 18 20.28 25.23 29.25
N GLU A 19 19.44 24.21 29.48
CA GLU A 19 19.22 23.15 28.51
C GLU A 19 17.72 22.83 28.47
N ASN A 20 17.10 23.09 27.33
CA ASN A 20 15.69 22.81 27.07
C ASN A 20 15.44 21.29 27.02
N PRO A 21 14.65 20.68 27.92
CA PRO A 21 14.42 19.23 27.95
C PRO A 21 13.58 18.71 26.76
N GLN A 22 13.03 19.62 25.96
CA GLN A 22 12.15 19.30 24.83
C GLN A 22 12.92 18.79 23.59
N SER A 23 14.23 19.06 23.46
CA SER A 23 15.00 18.73 22.24
C SER A 23 15.52 17.29 22.18
N ARG A 24 15.59 16.55 23.31
CA ARG A 24 16.08 15.15 23.38
C ARG A 24 14.97 14.09 23.26
N LYS A 25 13.72 14.46 23.01
CA LYS A 25 12.58 13.52 22.87
C LYS A 25 12.49 12.78 21.51
N PRO A 26 12.81 13.37 20.33
CA PRO A 26 12.56 12.69 19.06
C PRO A 26 13.51 11.51 18.82
N MET A 27 14.80 11.61 19.21
CA MET A 27 15.78 10.52 19.00
C MET A 27 15.47 9.25 19.80
N LYS A 28 14.94 9.36 21.02
CA LYS A 28 14.58 8.18 21.83
C LYS A 28 13.33 7.48 21.29
N ALA A 29 12.35 8.24 20.80
CA ALA A 29 11.14 7.69 20.17
C ALA A 29 11.47 6.99 18.85
N LEU A 30 12.32 7.60 18.02
CA LEU A 30 12.75 7.04 16.74
C LEU A 30 13.55 5.72 16.92
N ARG A 31 14.47 5.68 17.89
CA ARG A 31 15.23 4.47 18.23
C ARG A 31 14.32 3.35 18.75
N ARG A 32 13.25 3.69 19.47
CA ARG A 32 12.26 2.73 19.96
C ARG A 32 11.39 2.17 18.84
N PHE A 33 11.04 2.99 17.85
CA PHE A 33 10.30 2.57 16.65
C PHE A 33 11.09 1.58 15.80
N PHE A 34 12.37 1.87 15.53
CA PHE A 34 13.25 0.96 14.78
C PHE A 34 13.58 -0.35 15.52
N SER A 35 13.39 -0.39 16.84
CA SER A 35 13.56 -1.61 17.64
C SER A 35 12.32 -2.53 17.63
N MET A 36 11.18 -2.06 17.10
CA MET A 36 9.97 -2.87 16.97
C MET A 36 9.96 -3.62 15.63
N ALA A 37 9.26 -4.75 15.57
CA ALA A 37 9.16 -5.57 14.36
C ALA A 37 8.66 -4.77 13.15
N GLU A 38 7.81 -3.77 13.37
CA GLU A 38 7.29 -2.88 12.34
C GLU A 38 8.35 -1.92 11.77
N GLY A 39 9.27 -1.43 12.61
CA GLY A 39 10.38 -0.60 12.16
C GLY A 39 11.41 -1.39 11.35
N GLN A 40 11.61 -2.66 11.68
CA GLN A 40 12.46 -3.57 10.89
C GLN A 40 11.88 -3.84 9.50
N VAL A 41 10.56 -4.08 9.40
CA VAL A 41 9.86 -4.23 8.11
C VAL A 41 9.99 -2.96 7.27
N PHE A 42 9.91 -1.78 7.90
CA PHE A 42 10.11 -0.51 7.20
C PHE A 42 11.52 -0.36 6.63
N LEU A 43 12.55 -0.64 7.44
CA LEU A 43 13.94 -0.61 6.98
C LEU A 43 14.20 -1.60 5.85
N PHE A 44 13.61 -2.79 5.94
CA PHE A 44 13.66 -3.78 4.87
C PHE A 44 13.04 -3.26 3.58
N GLY A 45 11.89 -2.57 3.66
CA GLY A 45 11.27 -1.90 2.52
C GLY A 45 12.15 -0.82 1.89
N ILE A 46 12.82 0.02 2.71
CA ILE A 46 13.78 1.03 2.21
C ILE A 46 14.96 0.35 1.53
N MET A 47 15.52 -0.69 2.13
CA MET A 47 16.64 -1.44 1.55
C MET A 47 16.26 -2.00 0.17
N LEU A 48 15.08 -2.63 0.04
CA LEU A 48 14.59 -3.14 -1.23
C LEU A 48 14.35 -2.03 -2.26
N LEU A 49 13.85 -0.87 -1.82
CA LEU A 49 13.69 0.29 -2.69
C LEU A 49 15.05 0.75 -3.25
N LEU A 50 16.07 0.87 -2.41
CA LEU A 50 17.42 1.24 -2.84
C LEU A 50 18.02 0.22 -3.81
N VAL A 51 17.82 -1.08 -3.54
CA VAL A 51 18.25 -2.16 -4.45
C VAL A 51 17.53 -2.04 -5.79
N THR A 52 16.22 -1.77 -5.79
CA THR A 52 15.43 -1.63 -7.03
C THR A 52 15.87 -0.41 -7.83
N LEU A 53 16.11 0.72 -7.16
CA LEU A 53 16.66 1.93 -7.79
C LEU A 53 18.05 1.68 -8.39
N LEU A 54 18.90 0.91 -7.69
CA LEU A 54 20.20 0.50 -8.22
C LEU A 54 20.05 -0.38 -9.47
N VAL A 55 19.14 -1.36 -9.47
CA VAL A 55 18.86 -2.19 -10.65
C VAL A 55 18.38 -1.33 -11.83
N VAL A 56 17.47 -0.39 -11.59
CA VAL A 56 17.00 0.54 -12.64
C VAL A 56 18.12 1.45 -13.13
N LEU A 57 19.01 1.90 -12.24
CA LEU A 57 20.18 2.70 -12.61
C LEU A 57 21.19 1.90 -13.44
N LEU A 58 21.46 0.65 -13.08
CA LEU A 58 22.32 -0.23 -13.89
C LEU A 58 21.71 -0.48 -15.27
N GLN A 59 20.40 -0.66 -15.34
CA GLN A 59 19.67 -0.79 -16.62
C GLN A 59 19.71 0.50 -17.44
N TRP A 60 19.65 1.68 -16.81
CA TRP A 60 19.84 2.96 -17.50
C TRP A 60 21.18 2.99 -18.27
N PHE A 61 22.25 2.51 -17.64
CA PHE A 61 23.57 2.48 -18.27
C PHE A 61 23.68 1.42 -19.37
N ALA A 62 22.92 0.32 -19.28
CA ALA A 62 22.90 -0.73 -20.30
C ALA A 62 22.05 -0.35 -21.53
N ASP A 63 20.83 0.16 -21.32
CA ASP A 63 19.90 0.54 -22.38
C ASP A 63 18.99 1.70 -21.94
N ARG A 64 19.27 2.89 -22.47
CA ARG A 64 18.47 4.10 -22.18
C ARG A 64 17.04 4.01 -22.70
N SER A 65 16.77 3.16 -23.70
CA SER A 65 15.43 3.04 -24.30
C SER A 65 14.43 2.28 -23.43
N THR A 66 14.93 1.54 -22.43
CA THR A 66 14.14 0.73 -21.49
C THR A 66 13.52 1.59 -20.38
N LEU A 67 14.15 2.72 -20.01
CA LEU A 67 13.72 3.53 -18.86
C LEU A 67 12.29 4.10 -18.96
N PRO A 68 11.85 4.71 -20.08
CA PRO A 68 10.49 5.23 -20.18
C PRO A 68 9.44 4.13 -20.03
N ARG A 69 9.76 2.91 -20.48
CA ARG A 69 8.87 1.73 -20.40
C ARG A 69 8.74 1.24 -18.96
N VAL A 70 9.87 1.17 -18.23
CA VAL A 70 9.90 0.85 -16.80
C VAL A 70 9.12 1.88 -15.99
N PHE A 71 9.33 3.17 -16.27
CA PHE A 71 8.61 4.24 -15.59
C PHE A 71 7.10 4.14 -15.83
N LEU A 72 6.68 3.90 -17.07
CA LEU A 72 5.27 3.73 -17.41
C LEU A 72 4.66 2.49 -16.73
N GLN A 73 5.41 1.39 -16.64
CA GLN A 73 4.96 0.18 -15.93
C GLN A 73 4.73 0.48 -14.45
N VAL A 74 5.74 1.02 -13.78
CA VAL A 74 5.73 1.30 -12.33
C VAL A 74 4.61 2.26 -11.97
N THR A 75 4.43 3.32 -12.76
CA THR A 75 3.35 4.29 -12.55
C THR A 75 1.98 3.68 -12.79
N THR A 76 1.80 2.91 -13.87
CA THR A 76 0.54 2.19 -14.14
C THR A 76 0.20 1.24 -13.00
N GLU A 77 1.19 0.51 -12.49
CA GLU A 77 1.04 -0.41 -11.37
C GLU A 77 0.64 0.29 -10.07
N LEU A 78 1.25 1.45 -9.78
CA LEU A 78 0.97 2.22 -8.57
C LEU A 78 -0.44 2.83 -8.57
N PHE A 79 -0.94 3.27 -9.74
CA PHE A 79 -2.21 3.99 -9.84
C PHE A 79 -3.40 3.12 -10.23
N LEU A 80 -3.21 2.18 -11.16
CA LEU A 80 -4.28 1.36 -11.73
C LEU A 80 -4.23 -0.08 -11.24
N GLY A 81 -3.16 -0.48 -10.58
CA GLY A 81 -2.94 -1.82 -10.05
C GLY A 81 -1.97 -2.65 -10.89
N ARG A 82 -1.57 -3.78 -10.32
CA ARG A 82 -0.60 -4.72 -10.89
C ARG A 82 -1.01 -5.29 -12.24
N GLU A 83 -2.29 -5.55 -12.43
CA GLU A 83 -2.85 -6.15 -13.64
C GLU A 83 -2.57 -5.27 -14.87
N PRO A 84 -2.98 -3.98 -14.90
CA PRO A 84 -2.64 -3.10 -16.01
C PRO A 84 -1.14 -2.77 -16.09
N GLY A 85 -0.41 -2.75 -14.97
CA GLY A 85 1.04 -2.55 -14.96
C GLY A 85 1.80 -3.64 -15.70
N ILE A 86 1.57 -4.91 -15.34
CA ILE A 86 2.18 -6.07 -16.01
C ILE A 86 1.79 -6.10 -17.48
N ALA A 87 0.51 -5.83 -17.78
CA ALA A 87 0.00 -5.79 -19.14
C ALA A 87 0.73 -4.75 -20.01
N GLN A 88 0.88 -3.53 -19.49
CA GLN A 88 1.58 -2.44 -20.16
C GLN A 88 3.07 -2.78 -20.35
N GLY A 89 3.73 -3.32 -19.32
CA GLY A 89 5.15 -3.67 -19.35
C GLY A 89 5.48 -4.66 -20.47
N ILE A 90 4.76 -5.79 -20.52
CA ILE A 90 4.94 -6.82 -21.55
C ILE A 90 4.66 -6.24 -22.95
N THR A 91 3.55 -5.50 -23.11
CA THR A 91 3.18 -4.93 -24.42
C THR A 91 4.16 -3.85 -24.89
N SER A 92 4.86 -3.17 -23.99
CA SER A 92 5.95 -2.24 -24.36
C SER A 92 7.25 -2.94 -24.77
N GLY A 93 7.29 -4.27 -24.77
CA GLY A 93 8.44 -5.07 -25.16
C GLY A 93 9.46 -5.31 -24.05
N LEU A 94 9.10 -5.08 -22.78
CA LEU A 94 9.94 -5.49 -21.66
C LEU A 94 9.93 -7.02 -21.53
N SER A 95 11.07 -7.60 -21.15
CA SER A 95 11.15 -9.04 -20.87
C SER A 95 10.14 -9.43 -19.79
N PRO A 96 9.31 -10.48 -19.99
CA PRO A 96 8.33 -10.91 -19.00
C PRO A 96 8.94 -11.18 -17.61
N LEU A 97 10.15 -11.75 -17.57
CA LEU A 97 10.87 -12.00 -16.32
C LEU A 97 11.24 -10.69 -15.60
N PHE A 98 11.63 -9.67 -16.36
CA PHE A 98 11.96 -8.35 -15.81
C PHE A 98 10.70 -7.61 -15.34
N VAL A 99 9.60 -7.68 -16.09
CA VAL A 99 8.29 -7.14 -15.69
C VAL A 99 7.82 -7.79 -14.38
N PHE A 100 7.86 -9.12 -14.30
CA PHE A 100 7.54 -9.87 -13.09
C PHE A 100 8.41 -9.45 -11.89
N PHE A 101 9.72 -9.33 -12.10
CA PHE A 101 10.65 -8.92 -11.06
C PHE A 101 10.33 -7.52 -10.53
N LEU A 102 10.17 -6.53 -11.43
CA LEU A 102 9.85 -5.15 -11.05
C LEU A 102 8.50 -5.06 -10.33
N SER A 103 7.47 -5.72 -10.86
CA SER A 103 6.14 -5.76 -10.25
C SER A 103 6.18 -6.38 -8.86
N SER A 104 6.87 -7.53 -8.71
CA SER A 104 7.02 -8.18 -7.40
C SER A 104 7.79 -7.31 -6.40
N MET A 105 8.88 -6.67 -6.83
CA MET A 105 9.63 -5.76 -5.96
C MET A 105 8.77 -4.56 -5.53
N GLN A 106 8.03 -3.96 -6.45
CA GLN A 106 7.14 -2.85 -6.17
C GLN A 106 6.05 -3.21 -5.16
N ASP A 107 5.42 -4.37 -5.32
CA ASP A 107 4.43 -4.87 -4.37
C ASP A 107 5.03 -5.09 -2.98
N ILE A 108 6.19 -5.74 -2.89
CA ILE A 108 6.86 -6.01 -1.61
C ILE A 108 7.25 -4.69 -0.94
N ILE A 109 7.81 -3.74 -1.68
CA ILE A 109 8.16 -2.41 -1.18
C ILE A 109 6.91 -1.70 -0.67
N THR A 110 5.83 -1.70 -1.46
CA THR A 110 4.57 -1.05 -1.09
C THR A 110 4.01 -1.65 0.18
N VAL A 111 3.98 -2.99 0.31
CA VAL A 111 3.53 -3.67 1.52
C VAL A 111 4.39 -3.30 2.72
N CYS A 112 5.71 -3.37 2.59
CA CYS A 112 6.61 -3.09 3.71
C CYS A 112 6.49 -1.63 4.18
N LEU A 113 6.47 -0.68 3.25
CA LEU A 113 6.37 0.74 3.58
C LEU A 113 4.97 1.12 4.08
N MET A 114 3.91 0.70 3.39
CA MET A 114 2.54 1.04 3.75
C MET A 114 2.12 0.36 5.05
N PHE A 115 2.46 -0.91 5.28
CA PHE A 115 2.13 -1.59 6.53
C PHE A 115 2.71 -0.85 7.74
N SER A 116 4.01 -0.53 7.68
CA SER A 116 4.69 0.16 8.76
C SER A 116 4.16 1.59 8.95
N LEU A 117 3.86 2.30 7.86
CA LEU A 117 3.30 3.66 7.93
C LEU A 117 1.86 3.67 8.47
N ILE A 118 1.01 2.72 8.05
CA ILE A 118 -0.36 2.60 8.53
C ILE A 118 -0.37 2.41 10.05
N TRP A 119 0.43 1.43 10.50
CA TRP A 119 0.47 1.03 11.89
C TRP A 119 1.10 2.11 12.79
N SER A 120 2.20 2.71 12.34
CA SER A 120 2.91 3.70 13.14
C SER A 120 2.25 5.07 13.16
N LEU A 121 1.69 5.50 12.04
CA LEU A 121 1.32 6.89 11.82
C LEU A 121 -0.19 7.04 11.66
N LEU A 122 -0.81 6.27 10.78
CA LEU A 122 -2.24 6.43 10.46
C LEU A 122 -3.16 6.01 11.60
N LEU A 123 -2.82 5.00 12.42
CA LEU A 123 -3.63 4.64 13.59
C LEU A 123 -3.77 5.78 14.60
N HIS A 124 -2.84 6.74 14.63
CA HIS A 124 -2.98 7.95 15.45
C HIS A 124 -4.13 8.85 14.98
N TRP A 125 -4.50 8.77 13.70
CA TRP A 125 -5.57 9.53 13.05
C TRP A 125 -6.88 8.75 12.95
N ARG A 126 -6.99 7.62 13.66
CA ARG A 126 -8.23 6.82 13.68
C ARG A 126 -9.37 7.65 14.28
N GLY A 127 -10.50 7.70 13.57
CA GLY A 127 -11.68 8.49 13.97
C GLY A 127 -11.58 9.99 13.66
N SER A 128 -10.60 10.42 12.86
CA SER A 128 -10.56 11.79 12.32
C SER A 128 -11.36 11.88 11.02
N ASP A 129 -12.13 12.96 10.84
CA ASP A 129 -12.88 13.26 9.58
C ASP A 129 -11.96 13.58 8.38
N ASN A 130 -10.65 13.58 8.57
CA ASN A 130 -9.67 13.81 7.52
C ASN A 130 -9.61 12.66 6.50
N TRP A 131 -9.03 12.91 5.32
CA TRP A 131 -8.89 11.92 4.25
C TRP A 131 -8.26 10.59 4.71
N PHE A 132 -7.25 10.66 5.58
CA PHE A 132 -6.58 9.48 6.15
C PHE A 132 -7.47 8.64 7.07
N GLY A 133 -8.32 9.27 7.90
CA GLY A 133 -9.25 8.55 8.77
C GLY A 133 -10.27 7.76 7.94
N ARG A 134 -10.82 8.37 6.88
CA ARG A 134 -11.71 7.69 5.93
C ARG A 134 -11.06 6.50 5.22
N ILE A 135 -9.75 6.55 4.94
CA ILE A 135 -9.03 5.39 4.38
C ILE A 135 -8.97 4.26 5.40
N ILE A 136 -8.60 4.57 6.65
CA ILE A 136 -8.50 3.57 7.71
C ILE A 136 -9.85 2.89 7.95
N ASP A 137 -10.94 3.65 8.02
CA ASP A 137 -12.28 3.10 8.24
C ASP A 137 -12.71 2.18 7.09
N ARG A 138 -12.34 2.50 5.85
CA ARG A 138 -12.58 1.62 4.69
C ARG A 138 -11.75 0.34 4.76
N LEU A 139 -10.49 0.45 5.16
CA LEU A 139 -9.62 -0.72 5.34
C LEU A 139 -10.17 -1.63 6.44
N GLU A 140 -10.65 -1.06 7.54
CA GLU A 140 -11.25 -1.80 8.66
C GLU A 140 -12.57 -2.46 8.25
N SER A 141 -13.48 -1.73 7.58
CA SER A 141 -14.72 -2.31 7.05
C SER A 141 -14.47 -3.43 6.02
N ALA A 142 -13.46 -3.28 5.17
CA ALA A 142 -13.09 -4.31 4.22
C ALA A 142 -12.43 -5.52 4.90
N ALA A 143 -11.63 -5.28 5.95
CA ALA A 143 -11.09 -6.32 6.81
C ALA A 143 -12.21 -7.12 7.50
N GLU A 144 -13.25 -6.47 8.02
CA GLU A 144 -14.38 -7.16 8.63
C GLU A 144 -15.07 -8.15 7.68
N LYS A 145 -15.22 -7.79 6.40
CA LYS A 145 -15.78 -8.69 5.37
C LYS A 145 -14.92 -9.93 5.14
N GLY A 146 -13.59 -9.79 5.16
CA GLY A 146 -12.64 -10.90 5.00
C GLY A 146 -12.44 -11.74 6.27
N ARG A 147 -12.91 -11.25 7.43
CA ARG A 147 -12.64 -11.86 8.75
C ARG A 147 -13.14 -13.29 8.87
N GLY A 148 -14.26 -13.65 8.25
CA GLY A 148 -14.81 -15.01 8.30
C GLY A 148 -13.87 -16.05 7.67
N LEU A 149 -13.32 -15.74 6.50
CA LEU A 149 -12.38 -16.60 5.77
C LEU A 149 -11.07 -16.76 6.52
N VAL A 150 -10.49 -15.66 7.01
CA VAL A 150 -9.23 -15.67 7.75
C VAL A 150 -9.40 -16.31 9.14
N LYS A 151 -10.54 -16.14 9.82
CA LYS A 151 -10.82 -16.78 11.11
C LYS A 151 -10.92 -18.31 10.99
N LYS A 152 -11.52 -18.81 9.90
CA LYS A 152 -11.68 -20.25 9.66
C LYS A 152 -10.37 -20.91 9.22
N TYR A 153 -9.61 -20.28 8.33
CA TYR A 153 -8.45 -20.89 7.67
C TYR A 153 -7.08 -20.29 8.07
N LYS A 154 -7.04 -19.37 9.05
CA LYS A 154 -5.82 -18.73 9.57
C LYS A 154 -4.93 -18.20 8.44
N MET A 155 -3.66 -18.61 8.37
CA MET A 155 -2.69 -18.15 7.34
C MET A 155 -3.10 -18.57 5.93
N ALA A 156 -3.66 -19.77 5.73
CA ALA A 156 -4.13 -20.20 4.42
C ALA A 156 -5.32 -19.36 3.93
N GLY A 157 -6.20 -18.96 4.85
CA GLY A 157 -7.30 -18.03 4.56
C GLY A 157 -6.80 -16.65 4.17
N LEU A 158 -5.75 -16.15 4.84
CA LEU A 158 -5.11 -14.89 4.51
C LEU A 158 -4.44 -14.93 3.12
N TYR A 159 -3.74 -16.02 2.81
CA TYR A 159 -3.11 -16.25 1.51
C TYR A 159 -4.14 -16.31 0.37
N LEU A 160 -5.19 -17.12 0.52
CA LEU A 160 -6.25 -17.24 -0.48
C LEU A 160 -7.02 -15.94 -0.67
N PHE A 161 -7.26 -15.20 0.42
CA PHE A 161 -7.89 -13.89 0.35
C PHE A 161 -7.06 -12.90 -0.49
N MET A 162 -5.72 -12.95 -0.38
CA MET A 162 -4.81 -12.11 -1.16
C MET A 162 -4.77 -12.46 -2.65
N LEU A 163 -4.99 -13.73 -3.00
CA LEU A 163 -5.02 -14.17 -4.39
C LEU A 163 -6.27 -13.71 -5.14
N ILE A 164 -7.30 -13.25 -4.43
CA ILE A 164 -8.54 -12.77 -5.06
C ILE A 164 -8.31 -11.34 -5.58
N PRO A 165 -8.35 -11.09 -6.90
CA PRO A 165 -7.87 -9.86 -7.54
C PRO A 165 -8.78 -8.64 -7.33
N PHE A 166 -9.89 -8.75 -6.59
CA PHE A 166 -10.97 -7.75 -6.61
C PHE A 166 -10.88 -6.65 -5.56
N ILE A 167 -9.75 -6.48 -4.87
CA ILE A 167 -9.60 -5.47 -3.82
C ILE A 167 -8.35 -4.64 -4.07
N VAL A 168 -8.55 -3.40 -4.53
CA VAL A 168 -7.51 -2.36 -4.75
C VAL A 168 -6.60 -2.14 -3.53
N ASN A 169 -7.01 -2.58 -2.35
CA ASN A 169 -6.28 -2.47 -1.09
C ASN A 169 -5.82 -3.83 -0.52
N GLY A 170 -5.79 -4.89 -1.35
CA GLY A 170 -5.59 -6.28 -0.95
C GLY A 170 -4.47 -6.47 0.08
N PRO A 171 -3.22 -6.05 -0.23
CA PRO A 171 -2.09 -6.24 0.68
C PRO A 171 -2.22 -5.49 2.01
N MET A 172 -2.74 -4.26 1.98
CA MET A 172 -2.97 -3.45 3.18
C MET A 172 -4.07 -4.04 4.06
N ILE A 173 -5.18 -4.50 3.46
CA ILE A 173 -6.31 -5.11 4.18
C ILE A 173 -5.91 -6.42 4.83
N GLY A 174 -5.19 -7.31 4.13
CA GLY A 174 -4.82 -8.57 4.78
C GLY A 174 -3.73 -8.41 5.82
N ALA A 175 -2.83 -7.42 5.69
CA ALA A 175 -1.90 -7.12 6.75
C ALA A 175 -2.62 -6.59 8.01
N LEU A 176 -3.65 -5.75 7.82
CA LEU A 176 -4.54 -5.28 8.89
C LEU A 176 -5.36 -6.42 9.51
N LEU A 177 -5.95 -7.29 8.69
CA LEU A 177 -6.67 -8.51 9.11
C LEU A 177 -5.78 -9.44 9.94
N GLY A 178 -4.57 -9.71 9.48
CA GLY A 178 -3.61 -10.55 10.19
C GLY A 178 -3.31 -10.02 11.58
N LYS A 179 -3.10 -8.71 11.71
CA LYS A 179 -2.87 -8.04 13.00
C LYS A 179 -4.13 -8.01 13.86
N ALA A 180 -5.31 -7.76 13.28
CA ALA A 180 -6.59 -7.81 13.99
C ALA A 180 -6.87 -9.20 14.60
N MET A 181 -6.36 -10.26 13.97
CA MET A 181 -6.42 -11.63 14.46
C MET A 181 -5.28 -12.00 15.43
N ARG A 182 -4.48 -11.02 15.88
CA ARG A 182 -3.33 -11.18 16.79
C ARG A 182 -2.24 -12.14 16.27
N ILE A 183 -2.10 -12.27 14.96
CA ILE A 183 -0.97 -13.01 14.36
C ILE A 183 0.30 -12.15 14.48
N LYS A 184 1.45 -12.79 14.69
CA LYS A 184 2.76 -12.10 14.72
C LYS A 184 3.01 -11.39 13.38
N THR A 185 3.68 -10.24 13.42
CA THR A 185 3.92 -9.37 12.25
C THR A 185 4.62 -10.11 11.10
N TRP A 186 5.70 -10.84 11.37
CA TRP A 186 6.49 -11.50 10.32
C TRP A 186 5.73 -12.58 9.53
N PRO A 187 5.01 -13.54 10.15
CA PRO A 187 4.18 -14.49 9.41
C PRO A 187 3.14 -13.85 8.49
N ILE A 188 2.55 -12.72 8.90
CA ILE A 188 1.61 -11.95 8.06
C ILE A 188 2.35 -11.44 6.83
N ILE A 189 3.47 -10.73 7.04
CA ILE A 189 4.27 -10.14 5.95
C ILE A 189 4.73 -11.23 4.97
N VAL A 190 5.27 -12.35 5.47
CA VAL A 190 5.70 -13.46 4.62
C VAL A 190 4.53 -14.02 3.80
N THR A 191 3.38 -14.26 4.43
CA THR A 191 2.19 -14.78 3.74
C THR A 191 1.71 -13.84 2.65
N VAL A 192 1.67 -12.53 2.93
CA VAL A 192 1.28 -11.51 1.96
C VAL A 192 2.28 -11.45 0.81
N ILE A 193 3.58 -11.41 1.09
CA ILE A 193 4.63 -11.41 0.05
C ILE A 193 4.51 -12.65 -0.85
N CYS A 194 4.34 -13.85 -0.28
CA CYS A 194 4.17 -15.07 -1.07
C CYS A 194 2.94 -15.01 -1.97
N ALA A 195 1.83 -14.45 -1.49
CA ALA A 195 0.62 -14.29 -2.28
C ALA A 195 0.82 -13.30 -3.43
N GLN A 196 1.47 -12.16 -3.16
CA GLN A 196 1.77 -11.14 -4.19
C GLN A 196 2.69 -11.71 -5.28
N ILE A 197 3.76 -12.41 -4.90
CA ILE A 197 4.67 -13.04 -5.87
C ILE A 197 3.92 -14.06 -6.72
N THR A 198 3.07 -14.89 -6.11
CA THR A 198 2.28 -15.90 -6.84
C THR A 198 1.30 -15.24 -7.80
N ALA A 199 0.63 -14.17 -7.36
CA ALA A 199 -0.27 -13.41 -8.21
C ALA A 199 0.50 -12.76 -9.38
N ALA A 200 1.65 -12.14 -9.11
CA ALA A 200 2.51 -11.52 -10.11
C ALA A 200 2.93 -12.54 -11.17
N ALA A 201 3.43 -13.70 -10.75
CA ALA A 201 3.81 -14.78 -11.66
C ALA A 201 2.62 -15.23 -12.52
N ALA A 202 1.46 -15.48 -11.91
CA ALA A 202 0.27 -15.91 -12.63
C ALA A 202 -0.15 -14.90 -13.71
N TRP A 203 -0.16 -13.61 -13.37
CA TRP A 203 -0.54 -12.55 -14.32
C TRP A 203 0.51 -12.32 -15.41
N THR A 204 1.80 -12.35 -15.09
CA THR A 204 2.86 -12.25 -16.10
C THR A 204 2.76 -13.40 -17.10
N LEU A 205 2.60 -14.64 -16.62
CA LEU A 205 2.49 -15.81 -17.48
C LEU A 205 1.21 -15.79 -18.33
N ALA A 206 0.07 -15.45 -17.72
CA ALA A 206 -1.20 -15.33 -18.43
C ALA A 206 -1.14 -14.25 -19.51
N TRP A 207 -0.61 -13.07 -19.17
CA TRP A 207 -0.53 -11.96 -20.12
C TRP A 207 0.49 -12.20 -21.22
N ASN A 208 1.65 -12.79 -20.90
CA ASN A 208 2.65 -13.15 -21.91
C ASN A 208 2.08 -14.16 -22.93
N SER A 209 1.35 -15.17 -22.43
CA SER A 209 0.71 -16.16 -23.29
C SER A 209 -0.38 -15.52 -24.17
N LEU A 210 -1.21 -14.66 -23.59
CA LEU A 210 -2.25 -13.92 -24.30
C LEU A 210 -1.64 -12.99 -25.37
N HIS A 211 -0.60 -12.24 -25.02
CA HIS A 211 0.11 -11.36 -25.92
C HIS A 211 0.67 -12.13 -27.12
N GLY A 212 1.27 -13.31 -26.88
CA GLY A 212 1.74 -14.19 -27.94
C GLY A 212 0.64 -14.62 -28.90
N VAL A 213 -0.52 -15.05 -28.37
CA VAL A 213 -1.68 -15.45 -29.19
C VAL A 213 -2.23 -14.26 -29.99
N LEU A 214 -2.34 -13.08 -29.38
CA LEU A 214 -2.84 -11.88 -30.05
C LEU A 214 -1.88 -11.38 -31.14
N ALA A 215 -0.58 -11.54 -30.95
CA ALA A 215 0.44 -11.15 -31.93
C ALA A 215 0.38 -12.00 -33.21
N LEU A 216 -0.14 -13.24 -33.14
CA LEU A 216 -0.36 -14.10 -34.31
C LEU A 216 -1.44 -13.55 -35.25
N LEU A 217 -2.41 -12.80 -34.73
CA LEU A 217 -3.48 -12.22 -35.53
C LEU A 217 -2.97 -11.00 -36.31
N HIS A 218 -2.35 -10.05 -35.60
CA HIS A 218 -1.72 -8.87 -36.19
C HIS A 218 -0.84 -8.16 -35.13
N PRO A 219 0.33 -7.60 -35.50
CA PRO A 219 1.22 -6.94 -34.54
C PRO A 219 0.60 -5.80 -33.72
N ALA A 220 -0.42 -5.12 -34.26
CA ALA A 220 -1.10 -4.01 -33.57
C ALA A 220 -2.17 -4.45 -32.55
N VAL A 221 -2.70 -5.67 -32.65
CA VAL A 221 -3.83 -6.15 -31.82
C VAL A 221 -3.49 -6.18 -30.32
N PRO A 222 -2.31 -6.66 -29.88
CA PRO A 222 -1.95 -6.62 -28.47
C PRO A 222 -1.92 -5.21 -27.87
N TYR A 223 -1.48 -4.20 -28.64
CA TYR A 223 -1.44 -2.80 -28.20
C TYR A 223 -2.84 -2.22 -27.98
N VAL A 224 -3.75 -2.45 -28.94
CA VAL A 224 -5.14 -2.01 -28.84
C VAL A 224 -5.83 -2.69 -27.66
N PHE A 225 -5.67 -4.01 -27.52
CA PHE A 225 -6.26 -4.77 -26.42
C PHE A 225 -5.77 -4.28 -25.05
N THR A 226 -4.46 -4.07 -24.90
CA THR A 226 -3.86 -3.52 -23.68
C THR A 226 -4.41 -2.13 -23.37
N GLY A 227 -4.47 -1.25 -24.37
CA GLY A 227 -5.01 0.11 -24.22
C GLY A 227 -6.48 0.11 -23.78
N CYS A 228 -7.31 -0.73 -24.40
CA CYS A 228 -8.72 -0.89 -24.00
C CYS A 228 -8.85 -1.43 -22.57
N PHE A 229 -8.05 -2.43 -22.19
CA PHE A 229 -8.05 -2.99 -20.84
C PHE A 229 -7.71 -1.93 -19.77
N ILE A 230 -6.63 -1.17 -20.00
CA ILE A 230 -6.22 -0.07 -19.10
C ILE A 230 -7.31 1.01 -19.01
N LEU A 231 -7.91 1.39 -20.15
CA LEU A 231 -8.96 2.39 -20.19
C LEU A 231 -10.22 1.95 -19.44
N ILE A 232 -10.63 0.70 -19.59
CA ILE A 232 -11.78 0.14 -18.85
C ILE A 232 -11.52 0.20 -17.34
N ILE A 233 -10.34 -0.22 -16.87
CA ILE A 233 -9.97 -0.15 -15.46
C ILE A 233 -9.99 1.31 -14.97
N ALA A 234 -9.38 2.23 -15.72
CA ALA A 234 -9.36 3.65 -15.37
C ALA A 234 -10.77 4.25 -15.26
N VAL A 235 -11.68 3.90 -16.18
CA VAL A 235 -13.09 4.34 -16.15
C VAL A 235 -13.81 3.77 -14.94
N ILE A 236 -13.65 2.48 -14.63
CA ILE A 236 -14.29 1.84 -13.46
C ILE A 236 -13.82 2.53 -12.17
N LEU A 237 -12.52 2.75 -12.01
CA LEU A 237 -11.94 3.41 -10.83
C LEU A 237 -12.40 4.87 -10.74
N GLY A 238 -12.39 5.61 -11.86
CA GLY A 238 -12.85 6.99 -11.94
C GLY A 238 -14.33 7.13 -11.57
N TRP A 239 -15.19 6.24 -12.09
CA TRP A 239 -16.62 6.23 -11.80
C TRP A 239 -16.90 5.92 -10.33
N GLY A 240 -16.14 5.00 -9.73
CA GLY A 240 -16.23 4.70 -8.30
C GLY A 240 -15.98 5.93 -7.44
N LYS A 241 -14.92 6.69 -7.75
CA LYS A 241 -14.57 7.92 -7.04
C LYS A 241 -15.63 9.02 -7.20
N ILE A 242 -16.15 9.21 -8.41
CA ILE A 242 -17.23 10.17 -8.68
C ILE A 242 -18.48 9.80 -7.88
N ARG A 243 -18.86 8.52 -7.84
CA ARG A 243 -20.04 8.06 -7.10
C ARG A 243 -19.92 8.35 -5.60
N GLU A 244 -18.73 8.22 -5.03
CA GLU A 244 -18.51 8.56 -3.62
C GLU A 244 -18.61 10.06 -3.35
N VAL A 245 -18.03 10.90 -4.20
CA VAL A 245 -18.16 12.37 -4.09
C VAL A 245 -19.62 12.79 -4.21
N VAL A 246 -20.37 12.20 -5.15
CA VAL A 246 -21.81 12.49 -5.32
C VAL A 246 -22.62 12.06 -4.09
N LYS A 247 -22.27 10.92 -3.46
CA LYS A 247 -22.92 10.48 -2.21
C LYS A 247 -22.62 11.43 -1.05
N GLU A 248 -21.39 11.90 -0.92
CA GLU A 248 -20.96 12.86 0.11
C GLU A 248 -21.72 14.20 -0.04
N VAL A 249 -21.77 14.75 -1.26
CA VAL A 249 -22.52 15.98 -1.55
C VAL A 249 -24.02 15.81 -1.27
N ARG A 250 -24.59 14.65 -1.57
CA ARG A 250 -25.99 14.34 -1.28
C ARG A 250 -26.27 14.29 0.22
N HIS A 251 -25.41 13.66 1.02
CA HIS A 251 -25.55 13.61 2.48
C HIS A 251 -25.47 14.99 3.13
N HIS A 252 -24.53 15.84 2.70
CA HIS A 252 -24.45 17.22 3.17
C HIS A 252 -25.71 18.04 2.83
N ARG A 253 -26.30 17.83 1.64
CA ARG A 253 -27.51 18.54 1.22
C ARG A 253 -28.75 18.09 2.00
N SER A 254 -28.86 16.81 2.35
CA SER A 254 -29.96 16.30 3.18
C SER A 254 -29.88 16.79 4.64
N ARG A 255 -28.66 16.89 5.20
CA ARG A 255 -28.45 17.40 6.57
C ARG A 255 -28.81 18.88 6.72
N LYS A 256 -28.65 19.68 5.65
CA LYS A 256 -29.09 21.09 5.62
C LYS A 256 -30.61 21.27 5.50
N ARG A 257 -31.34 20.29 4.95
CA ARG A 257 -32.80 20.36 4.80
C ARG A 257 -33.59 19.85 6.01
N GLY A 258 -32.98 19.07 6.90
CA GLY A 258 -33.61 18.62 8.15
C GLY A 258 -33.43 19.57 9.34
N LEU A 259 -32.87 20.76 9.11
CA LEU A 259 -32.68 21.83 10.10
C LEU A 259 -33.51 23.08 9.74
N GLN A 260 -34.42 22.97 8.76
CA GLN A 260 -35.47 23.94 8.43
C GLN A 260 -36.82 23.30 8.73
#